data_AF-A0A350XBZ4-F1
#
_entry.id   AF-A0A350XBZ4-F1
#
_cell.length_a   1.000
_cell.length_b   1.000
_cell.length_c   1.000
_cell.angle_alpha   90.00
_cell.angle_beta   90.00
_cell.angle_gamma   90.00
#
_symmetry.space_group_name_H-M   'P 1'
#
loop_
_entity.id
_entity.type
_entity.pdbx_description
1 polymer ?
#
loop_
_entity_poly.entity_id
_entity_poly.type
_entity_poly.pdbx_seq_one_letter_code
_entity_poly.pdbx_strand_id
1 'polypeptide(L)'
;MTINNSFNALESLRAEVIELLDQLPTLQHSKWIGQALATLVRIASTEVERLDWKILSAALQDMEQGFQIFYPYRHVRKVAIFGSARISPDTPEYRMAVDFARSVAQQGYMVMTGAGGGIMQAGNEGAGAEKSFGLNIKLPFEQEANPFIEGDPKLFHFKYFFTRKLFLLKESDAIAL
;
A
#
# COMPACT_ATOMS: atom_id res chain seq x y z
N MET A 1 36.56 1.73 1.94
CA MET A 1 35.78 0.86 2.85
C MET A 1 34.40 0.48 2.32
N THR A 2 33.89 1.07 1.23
CA THR A 2 32.54 0.79 0.68
C THR A 2 32.43 -0.46 -0.21
N ILE A 3 33.51 -0.85 -0.90
CA ILE A 3 33.51 -1.99 -1.86
C ILE A 3 33.34 -3.35 -1.16
N ASN A 4 33.87 -3.50 0.06
CA ASN A 4 33.80 -4.75 0.82
C ASN A 4 32.36 -5.08 1.29
N ASN A 5 31.58 -4.06 1.65
CA ASN A 5 30.19 -4.27 2.12
C ASN A 5 29.24 -4.63 0.98
N SER A 6 29.39 -4.02 -0.20
CA SER A 6 28.55 -4.34 -1.36
C SER A 6 28.81 -5.76 -1.88
N PHE A 7 30.07 -6.20 -1.84
CA PHE A 7 30.44 -7.56 -2.24
C PHE A 7 29.85 -8.60 -1.27
N ASN A 8 29.94 -8.37 0.03
CA ASN A 8 29.35 -9.25 1.04
C ASN A 8 27.81 -9.31 0.94
N ALA A 9 27.14 -8.21 0.61
CA ALA A 9 25.69 -8.19 0.44
C ALA A 9 25.23 -9.01 -0.78
N LEU A 10 25.98 -8.96 -1.88
CA LEU A 10 25.69 -9.76 -3.08
C LEU A 10 25.85 -11.26 -2.83
N GLU A 11 26.89 -11.65 -2.09
CA GLU A 11 27.11 -13.05 -1.72
C GLU A 11 26.04 -13.56 -0.74
N SER A 12 25.63 -12.74 0.24
CA SER A 12 24.49 -13.07 1.13
C SER A 12 23.20 -13.29 0.32
N LEU A 13 22.86 -12.36 -0.55
CA LEU A 13 21.67 -12.46 -1.40
C LEU A 13 21.72 -13.70 -2.29
N ARG A 14 22.88 -14.03 -2.85
CA ARG A 14 23.07 -15.23 -3.67
C ARG A 14 22.81 -16.49 -2.84
N ALA A 15 23.35 -16.56 -1.62
CA ALA A 15 23.13 -17.69 -0.72
C ALA A 15 21.65 -17.84 -0.37
N GLU A 16 20.97 -16.75 -0.03
CA GLU A 16 19.53 -16.73 0.27
C GLU A 16 18.67 -17.20 -0.91
N VAL A 17 19.02 -16.78 -2.14
CA VAL A 17 18.32 -17.24 -3.35
C VAL A 17 18.53 -18.73 -3.59
N ILE A 18 19.75 -19.24 -3.39
CA ILE A 18 20.03 -20.69 -3.55
C ILE A 18 19.21 -21.48 -2.52
N GLU A 19 19.23 -21.08 -1.26
CA GLU A 19 18.45 -21.72 -0.21
C GLU A 19 16.94 -21.70 -0.52
N LEU A 20 16.43 -20.57 -1.00
CA LEU A 20 15.03 -20.45 -1.43
C LEU A 20 14.70 -21.42 -2.57
N LEU A 21 15.58 -21.55 -3.57
CA LEU A 21 15.39 -22.46 -4.70
C LEU A 21 15.39 -23.93 -4.25
N ASP A 22 16.27 -24.29 -3.31
CA ASP A 22 16.35 -25.64 -2.75
C ASP A 22 15.11 -26.00 -1.93
N GLN A 23 14.58 -25.05 -1.16
CA GLN A 23 13.38 -25.26 -0.34
C GLN A 23 12.08 -25.12 -1.13
N LEU A 24 12.10 -24.48 -2.30
CA LEU A 24 10.92 -24.12 -3.10
C LEU A 24 9.90 -25.25 -3.25
N PRO A 25 10.26 -26.52 -3.52
CA PRO A 25 9.30 -27.62 -3.67
C PRO A 25 8.43 -27.87 -2.42
N THR A 26 8.93 -27.48 -1.24
CA THR A 26 8.29 -27.71 0.06
C THR A 26 7.57 -26.49 0.62
N LEU A 27 7.81 -25.30 0.06
CA LEU A 27 7.20 -24.06 0.52
C LEU A 27 5.71 -24.00 0.17
N GLN A 28 4.93 -23.40 1.07
CA GLN A 28 3.57 -23.00 0.74
C GLN A 28 3.59 -22.01 -0.42
N HIS A 29 2.66 -22.17 -1.37
CA HIS A 29 2.58 -21.34 -2.58
C HIS A 29 3.78 -21.45 -3.54
N SER A 30 4.57 -22.53 -3.46
CA SER A 30 5.73 -22.81 -4.32
C SER A 30 5.52 -22.54 -5.81
N LYS A 31 4.35 -22.91 -6.35
CA LYS A 31 3.95 -22.61 -7.74
C LYS A 31 4.04 -21.11 -8.06
N TRP A 32 3.47 -20.27 -7.21
CA TRP A 32 3.40 -18.81 -7.44
C TRP A 32 4.74 -18.14 -7.20
N ILE A 33 5.48 -18.58 -6.19
CA ILE A 33 6.84 -18.12 -5.91
C ILE A 33 7.75 -18.43 -7.11
N GLY A 34 7.74 -19.69 -7.58
CA GLY A 34 8.52 -20.12 -8.74
C GLY A 34 8.14 -19.36 -10.02
N GLN A 35 6.85 -19.13 -10.25
CA GLN A 35 6.39 -18.34 -11.40
C GLN A 35 6.89 -16.88 -11.35
N ALA A 36 6.86 -16.26 -10.17
CA ALA A 36 7.36 -14.90 -9.98
C ALA A 36 8.88 -14.81 -10.24
N LEU A 37 9.66 -15.71 -9.63
CA LEU A 37 11.11 -15.78 -9.83
C LEU A 37 11.47 -16.03 -11.30
N ALA A 38 10.84 -17.01 -11.95
CA ALA A 38 11.08 -17.31 -13.35
C ALA A 38 10.75 -16.12 -14.27
N THR A 39 9.72 -15.33 -13.92
CA THR A 39 9.38 -14.11 -14.68
C THR A 39 10.46 -13.05 -14.53
N LEU A 40 10.96 -12.81 -13.32
CA LEU A 40 12.05 -11.87 -13.09
C LEU A 40 13.34 -12.26 -13.83
N VAL A 41 13.69 -13.56 -13.82
CA VAL A 41 14.86 -14.07 -14.56
C VAL A 41 14.71 -13.88 -16.07
N ARG A 42 13.51 -14.13 -16.62
CA ARG A 42 13.25 -13.87 -18.04
C ARG A 42 13.41 -12.40 -18.39
N ILE A 43 12.83 -11.49 -17.59
CA ILE A 43 12.96 -10.03 -17.81
C ILE A 43 14.44 -9.60 -17.73
N ALA A 44 15.20 -10.14 -16.78
CA ALA A 44 16.63 -9.88 -16.65
C ALA A 44 17.47 -10.37 -17.84
N SER A 45 16.95 -11.34 -18.60
CA SER A 45 17.61 -11.91 -19.77
C SER A 45 17.17 -11.26 -21.09
N THR A 46 16.32 -10.23 -21.04
CA THR A 46 15.83 -9.48 -22.20
C THR A 46 16.33 -8.05 -22.20
N GLU A 47 16.37 -7.41 -23.37
CA GLU A 47 16.63 -5.97 -23.47
C GLU A 47 15.42 -5.18 -22.92
N VAL A 48 15.62 -4.55 -21.77
CA VAL A 48 14.59 -3.78 -21.06
C VAL A 48 15.18 -2.45 -20.65
N GLU A 49 14.45 -1.36 -20.89
CA GLU A 49 14.95 -0.02 -20.61
C GLU A 49 15.09 0.23 -19.10
N ARG A 50 15.99 1.15 -18.74
CA ARG A 50 16.17 1.58 -17.34
C ARG A 50 14.87 2.04 -16.69
N LEU A 51 13.98 2.69 -17.46
CA LEU A 51 12.72 3.21 -16.92
C LEU A 51 11.74 2.08 -16.56
N ASP A 52 11.70 1.02 -17.37
CA ASP A 52 10.89 -0.17 -17.09
C ASP A 52 11.35 -0.87 -15.81
N TRP A 53 12.66 -0.99 -15.60
CA TRP A 53 13.21 -1.51 -14.35
C TRP A 53 12.83 -0.68 -13.12
N LYS A 54 12.78 0.65 -13.26
CA LYS A 54 12.31 1.53 -12.19
C LYS A 54 10.83 1.31 -11.87
N ILE A 55 10.00 1.14 -12.90
CA ILE A 55 8.57 0.85 -12.72
C ILE A 55 8.39 -0.50 -12.04
N LEU A 56 9.04 -1.55 -12.55
CA LEU A 56 8.94 -2.91 -12.01
C LEU A 56 9.38 -2.97 -10.54
N SER A 57 10.57 -2.46 -10.24
CA SER A 57 11.13 -2.51 -8.87
C SER A 57 10.27 -1.75 -7.86
N ALA A 58 9.86 -0.52 -8.17
CA ALA A 58 9.04 0.26 -7.26
C ALA A 58 7.59 -0.28 -7.17
N ALA A 59 7.04 -0.87 -8.23
CA ALA A 59 5.75 -1.55 -8.16
C ALA A 59 5.81 -2.80 -7.27
N LEU A 60 6.89 -3.58 -7.34
CA LEU A 60 7.07 -4.75 -6.46
C LEU A 60 7.20 -4.32 -4.98
N GLN A 61 7.91 -3.23 -4.70
CA GLN A 61 7.99 -2.66 -3.35
C GLN A 61 6.63 -2.17 -2.85
N ASP A 62 5.84 -1.50 -3.70
CA ASP A 62 4.48 -1.09 -3.37
C ASP A 62 3.59 -2.31 -3.03
N MET A 63 3.73 -3.40 -3.78
CA MET A 63 2.96 -4.63 -3.59
C MET A 63 3.37 -5.37 -2.31
N GLU A 64 4.66 -5.51 -2.06
CA GLU A 64 5.21 -6.12 -0.85
C GLU A 64 4.70 -5.42 0.41
N GLN A 65 4.92 -4.11 0.50
CA GLN A 65 4.53 -3.32 1.67
C GLN A 65 3.01 -3.30 1.85
N GLY A 66 2.26 -3.12 0.74
CA GLY A 66 0.81 -3.20 0.79
C GLY A 66 0.33 -4.55 1.32
N PHE A 67 0.88 -5.67 0.86
CA PHE A 67 0.49 -6.98 1.38
C PHE A 67 0.77 -7.12 2.87
N GLN A 68 1.94 -6.67 3.35
CA GLN A 68 2.30 -6.73 4.77
C GLN A 68 1.38 -5.88 5.65
N ILE A 69 1.11 -4.64 5.25
CA ILE A 69 0.27 -3.70 6.01
C ILE A 69 -1.17 -4.21 6.13
N PHE A 70 -1.73 -4.78 5.06
CA PHE A 70 -3.11 -5.26 5.06
C PHE A 70 -3.30 -6.67 5.63
N TYR A 71 -2.25 -7.51 5.63
CA TYR A 71 -2.36 -8.92 6.02
C TYR A 71 -3.03 -9.13 7.40
N PRO A 72 -2.64 -8.41 8.48
CA PRO A 72 -3.27 -8.58 9.79
C PRO A 72 -4.75 -8.23 9.82
N TYR A 73 -5.23 -7.42 8.88
CA TYR A 73 -6.58 -6.87 8.86
C TYR A 73 -7.49 -7.48 7.78
N ARG A 74 -7.05 -8.53 7.06
CA ARG A 74 -7.84 -9.12 5.96
C ARG A 74 -9.21 -9.67 6.36
N HIS A 75 -9.38 -10.01 7.64
CA HIS A 75 -10.63 -10.51 8.20
C HIS A 75 -11.60 -9.37 8.59
N VAL A 76 -11.15 -8.12 8.62
CA VAL A 76 -11.96 -6.94 8.94
C VAL A 76 -12.44 -6.30 7.65
N ARG A 77 -13.74 -6.08 7.53
CA ARG A 77 -14.35 -5.46 6.35
C ARG A 77 -13.99 -3.99 6.26
N LYS A 78 -13.81 -3.47 5.04
CA LYS A 78 -13.33 -2.10 4.82
C LYS A 78 -14.21 -1.33 3.85
N VAL A 79 -14.42 -0.05 4.13
CA VAL A 79 -15.09 0.88 3.21
C VAL A 79 -14.06 1.88 2.68
N ALA A 80 -13.89 1.95 1.36
CA ALA A 80 -13.07 2.98 0.74
C ALA A 80 -13.91 4.25 0.55
N ILE A 81 -13.46 5.37 1.11
CA ILE A 81 -14.10 6.68 0.94
C ILE A 81 -13.26 7.51 -0.01
N PHE A 82 -13.91 7.97 -1.09
CA PHE A 82 -13.35 8.96 -2.01
C PHE A 82 -14.10 10.28 -1.86
N GLY A 83 -13.43 11.36 -2.25
CA GLY A 83 -14.04 12.68 -2.28
C GLY A 83 -13.01 13.76 -2.49
N SER A 84 -13.48 15.00 -2.54
CA SER A 84 -12.62 16.16 -2.79
C SER A 84 -11.59 16.35 -1.68
N ALA A 85 -10.33 16.55 -2.06
CA ALA A 85 -9.22 16.88 -1.16
C ALA A 85 -9.27 18.33 -0.64
N ARG A 86 -10.21 19.15 -1.12
CA ARG A 86 -10.21 20.62 -0.97
C ARG A 86 -11.40 21.17 -0.19
N ILE A 87 -12.32 20.31 0.23
CA ILE A 87 -13.48 20.72 1.01
C ILE A 87 -13.02 21.16 2.41
N SER A 88 -13.54 22.29 2.89
CA SER A 88 -13.22 22.79 4.23
C SER A 88 -13.92 21.97 5.31
N PRO A 89 -13.28 21.76 6.49
CA PRO A 89 -13.93 21.17 7.66
C PRO A 89 -15.24 21.82 8.10
N ASP A 90 -15.44 23.11 7.77
CA ASP A 90 -16.63 23.87 8.18
C ASP A 90 -17.87 23.60 7.32
N THR A 91 -17.74 22.86 6.20
CA THR A 91 -18.86 22.64 5.29
C THR A 91 -19.77 21.50 5.74
N PRO A 92 -21.06 21.51 5.35
CA PRO A 92 -21.98 20.41 5.61
C PRO A 92 -21.50 19.06 5.04
N GLU A 93 -20.85 19.07 3.87
CA GLU A 93 -20.35 17.86 3.20
C GLU A 93 -19.23 17.20 4.00
N TYR A 94 -18.33 17.99 4.59
CA TYR A 94 -17.29 17.46 5.47
C TYR A 94 -17.89 16.79 6.70
N ARG A 95 -18.82 17.48 7.40
CA ARG A 95 -19.50 16.92 8.57
C ARG A 95 -20.26 15.63 8.24
N MET A 96 -20.94 15.60 7.09
CA MET A 96 -21.63 14.40 6.61
C MET A 96 -20.66 13.24 6.39
N ALA A 97 -19.48 13.48 5.82
CA ALA A 97 -18.46 12.46 5.65
C ALA A 97 -17.87 11.97 6.97
N VAL A 98 -17.66 12.86 7.96
CA VAL A 98 -17.24 12.49 9.33
C VAL A 98 -18.30 11.58 9.97
N ASP A 99 -19.57 11.97 9.93
CA ASP A 99 -20.65 11.22 10.56
C ASP A 99 -20.88 9.86 9.88
N PHE A 100 -20.76 9.81 8.54
CA PHE A 100 -20.78 8.57 7.78
C PHE A 100 -19.64 7.64 8.22
N ALA A 101 -18.40 8.13 8.24
CA ALA A 101 -17.24 7.32 8.62
C ALA A 101 -17.31 6.83 10.07
N ARG A 102 -17.83 7.65 10.98
CA ARG A 102 -18.09 7.26 12.37
C ARG A 102 -19.10 6.12 12.47
N SER A 103 -20.21 6.23 11.75
CA SER A 103 -21.24 5.19 11.69
C SER A 103 -20.69 3.88 11.13
N VAL A 104 -19.92 3.95 10.03
CA VAL A 104 -19.24 2.80 9.43
C VAL A 104 -18.30 2.12 10.43
N ALA A 105 -17.47 2.88 11.15
CA ALA A 105 -16.55 2.36 12.15
C ALA A 105 -17.26 1.71 13.35
N GLN A 106 -18.37 2.30 13.82
CA GLN A 106 -19.21 1.74 14.89
C GLN A 106 -19.84 0.40 14.51
N GLN A 107 -20.06 0.16 13.21
CA GLN A 107 -20.54 -1.13 12.70
C GLN A 107 -19.42 -2.18 12.53
N GLY A 108 -18.20 -1.88 13.00
CA GLY A 108 -17.06 -2.79 13.00
C GLY A 108 -16.23 -2.79 11.71
N TYR A 109 -16.55 -1.93 10.75
CA TYR A 109 -15.74 -1.74 9.55
C TYR A 109 -14.52 -0.87 9.84
N MET A 110 -13.50 -0.97 8.99
CA MET A 110 -12.44 0.04 8.91
C MET A 110 -12.67 0.94 7.69
N VAL A 111 -12.17 2.16 7.75
CA VAL A 111 -12.23 3.13 6.66
C VAL A 111 -10.88 3.21 5.97
N MET A 112 -10.88 3.24 4.64
CA MET A 112 -9.69 3.52 3.84
C MET A 112 -9.91 4.81 3.07
N THR A 113 -8.91 5.69 3.09
CA THR A 113 -8.96 6.94 2.30
C THR A 113 -7.65 7.15 1.56
N GLY A 114 -7.60 8.19 0.74
CA GLY A 114 -6.36 8.63 0.13
C GLY A 114 -5.42 9.40 1.06
N ALA A 115 -5.75 9.56 2.35
CA ALA A 115 -5.00 10.26 3.38
C ALA A 115 -4.75 11.77 3.16
N GLY A 116 -5.29 12.38 2.10
CA GLY A 116 -5.20 13.84 1.92
C GLY A 116 -6.22 14.60 2.78
N GLY A 117 -6.34 15.92 2.54
CA GLY A 117 -7.32 16.79 3.16
C GLY A 117 -8.78 16.56 2.71
N GLY A 118 -9.68 17.45 3.12
CA GLY A 118 -11.09 17.43 2.72
C GLY A 118 -11.83 16.15 3.10
N ILE A 119 -12.60 15.57 2.18
CA ILE A 119 -13.43 14.39 2.47
C ILE A 119 -12.60 13.16 2.89
N MET A 120 -11.37 13.04 2.38
CA MET A 120 -10.46 11.96 2.82
C MET A 120 -10.06 12.14 4.28
N GLN A 121 -9.80 13.38 4.70
CA GLN A 121 -9.55 13.71 6.10
C GLN A 121 -10.79 13.45 6.96
N ALA A 122 -11.96 13.87 6.52
CA ALA A 122 -13.23 13.60 7.21
C ALA A 122 -13.45 12.08 7.43
N GLY A 123 -13.10 11.27 6.43
CA GLY A 123 -13.15 9.81 6.55
C GLY A 123 -12.25 9.25 7.65
N ASN A 124 -10.99 9.72 7.73
CA ASN A 124 -10.08 9.29 8.78
C ASN A 124 -10.45 9.85 10.16
N GLU A 125 -10.91 11.10 10.22
CA GLU A 125 -11.39 11.76 11.44
C GLU A 125 -12.58 11.02 12.04
N GLY A 126 -13.60 10.74 11.23
CA GLY A 126 -14.83 10.09 11.69
C GLY A 126 -14.60 8.66 12.18
N ALA A 127 -13.75 7.91 11.49
CA ALA A 127 -13.41 6.54 11.88
C ALA A 127 -12.41 6.45 13.04
N GLY A 128 -11.54 7.46 13.19
CA GLY A 128 -10.41 7.44 14.11
C GLY A 128 -9.22 6.62 13.58
N ALA A 129 -8.02 6.89 14.10
CA ALA A 129 -6.76 6.28 13.65
C ALA A 129 -6.76 4.74 13.71
N GLU A 130 -7.31 4.17 14.80
CA GLU A 130 -7.34 2.71 14.99
C GLU A 130 -8.15 1.99 13.91
N LYS A 131 -9.20 2.63 13.38
CA LYS A 131 -10.10 2.06 12.36
C LYS A 131 -9.84 2.64 10.98
N SER A 132 -8.71 3.31 10.77
CA SER A 132 -8.40 3.98 9.52
C SER A 132 -7.19 3.38 8.81
N PHE A 133 -7.22 3.39 7.47
CA PHE A 133 -6.02 3.30 6.65
C PHE A 133 -5.85 4.57 5.84
N GLY A 134 -4.59 4.97 5.65
CA GLY A 134 -4.21 6.06 4.76
C GLY A 134 -3.43 5.52 3.58
N LEU A 135 -4.00 5.52 2.37
CA LEU A 135 -3.30 5.09 1.16
C LEU A 135 -2.88 6.36 0.42
N ASN A 136 -1.79 6.98 0.86
CA ASN A 136 -1.27 8.22 0.26
C ASN A 136 -0.43 7.91 -1.01
N ILE A 137 -0.06 8.94 -1.76
CA ILE A 137 0.74 8.85 -2.98
C ILE A 137 1.94 9.80 -2.88
N LYS A 138 3.14 9.31 -3.20
CA LYS A 138 4.36 10.15 -3.25
C LYS A 138 4.31 11.06 -4.47
N LEU A 139 4.07 12.35 -4.24
CA LEU A 139 4.10 13.38 -5.28
C LEU A 139 5.38 14.23 -5.19
N PRO A 140 5.82 14.86 -6.30
CA PRO A 140 6.99 15.75 -6.29
C PRO A 140 6.81 16.98 -5.40
N PHE A 141 5.57 17.40 -5.19
CA PHE A 141 5.17 18.44 -4.25
C PHE A 141 4.34 17.74 -3.19
N GLU A 142 4.77 17.85 -1.94
CA GLU A 142 4.30 17.01 -0.84
C GLU A 142 2.81 17.23 -0.57
N GLN A 143 2.04 16.16 -0.64
CA GLN A 143 0.73 16.10 0.00
C GLN A 143 0.94 15.40 1.33
N GLU A 144 1.11 16.19 2.39
CA GLU A 144 1.15 15.69 3.77
C GLU A 144 -0.11 14.85 4.04
N ALA A 145 0.03 13.78 4.84
CA ALA A 145 -1.15 13.06 5.25
C ALA A 145 -1.94 13.92 6.24
N ASN A 146 -3.24 13.67 6.31
CA ASN A 146 -4.07 14.38 7.26
C ASN A 146 -3.71 14.00 8.70
N PRO A 147 -3.93 14.90 9.67
CA PRO A 147 -3.44 14.73 11.04
C PRO A 147 -4.05 13.54 11.80
N PHE A 148 -5.10 12.92 11.29
CA PHE A 148 -5.77 11.78 11.93
C PHE A 148 -5.13 10.43 11.62
N ILE A 149 -4.23 10.37 10.64
CA ILE A 149 -3.51 9.15 10.28
C ILE A 149 -2.00 9.36 10.11
N GLU A 150 -1.53 10.60 10.21
CA GLU A 150 -0.10 10.93 10.21
C GLU A 150 0.63 10.16 11.34
N GLY A 151 1.76 9.53 10.99
CA GLY A 151 2.54 8.69 11.90
C GLY A 151 1.96 7.32 12.25
N ASP A 152 0.76 6.96 11.77
CA ASP A 152 0.18 5.63 12.01
C ASP A 152 0.82 4.56 11.10
N PRO A 153 1.09 3.33 11.59
CA PRO A 153 1.63 2.25 10.74
C PRO A 153 0.72 1.82 9.57
N LYS A 154 -0.56 2.21 9.58
CA LYS A 154 -1.54 1.99 8.52
C LYS A 154 -1.57 3.12 7.47
N LEU A 155 -0.69 4.13 7.61
CA LEU A 155 -0.40 5.13 6.58
C LEU A 155 0.69 4.59 5.66
N PHE A 156 0.34 4.38 4.39
CA PHE A 156 1.26 3.90 3.37
C PHE A 156 1.35 4.87 2.20
N HIS A 157 2.57 5.17 1.77
CA HIS A 157 2.85 6.08 0.66
C HIS A 157 3.27 5.30 -0.59
N PHE A 158 2.30 5.05 -1.46
CA PHE A 158 2.55 4.40 -2.75
C PHE A 158 3.46 5.25 -3.62
N LYS A 159 4.30 4.61 -4.44
CA LYS A 159 5.05 5.30 -5.50
C LYS A 159 4.19 5.54 -6.73
N TYR A 160 3.33 4.58 -7.10
CA TYR A 160 2.53 4.64 -8.31
C TYR A 160 1.02 4.68 -8.04
N PHE A 161 0.30 5.39 -8.92
CA PHE A 161 -1.16 5.46 -8.83
C PHE A 161 -1.84 4.11 -9.10
N PHE A 162 -1.28 3.26 -9.95
CA PHE A 162 -1.93 2.00 -10.32
C PHE A 162 -1.87 0.97 -9.19
N THR A 163 -0.76 0.88 -8.47
CA THR A 163 -0.65 0.04 -7.25
C THR A 163 -1.56 0.57 -6.16
N ARG A 164 -1.59 1.89 -5.93
CA ARG A 164 -2.54 2.52 -4.99
C ARG A 164 -4.00 2.18 -5.31
N LYS A 165 -4.41 2.32 -6.58
CA LYS A 165 -5.76 1.98 -7.05
C LYS A 165 -6.07 0.51 -6.85
N LEU A 166 -5.10 -0.37 -7.15
CA LEU A 166 -5.26 -1.81 -6.92
C LEU A 166 -5.59 -2.09 -5.45
N PHE A 167 -4.85 -1.52 -4.49
CA PHE A 167 -5.13 -1.77 -3.07
C PHE A 167 -6.43 -1.14 -2.58
N LEU A 168 -6.78 0.06 -3.04
CA LEU A 168 -8.07 0.68 -2.71
C LEU A 168 -9.26 -0.21 -3.13
N LEU A 169 -9.15 -0.91 -4.26
CA LEU A 169 -10.19 -1.82 -4.75
C LEU A 169 -10.09 -3.21 -4.14
N LYS A 170 -8.90 -3.80 -4.09
CA LYS A 170 -8.65 -5.16 -3.60
C LYS A 170 -9.02 -5.31 -2.13
N GLU A 171 -8.74 -4.30 -1.31
CA GLU A 171 -8.91 -4.37 0.14
C GLU A 171 -10.25 -3.80 0.60
N SER A 172 -11.10 -3.25 -0.30
CA SER A 172 -12.42 -2.72 0.06
C SER A 172 -13.53 -3.73 -0.18
N ASP A 173 -14.52 -3.72 0.71
CA ASP A 173 -15.79 -4.43 0.58
C ASP A 173 -16.89 -3.55 0.02
N ALA A 174 -16.73 -2.23 0.14
CA ALA A 174 -17.65 -1.22 -0.35
C ALA A 174 -16.92 0.09 -0.65
N ILE A 175 -17.54 0.91 -1.51
CA ILE A 175 -17.04 2.22 -1.92
C ILE A 175 -18.11 3.28 -1.62
N ALA A 176 -17.70 4.39 -1.02
CA ALA A 176 -18.48 5.60 -0.86
C ALA A 176 -17.80 6.76 -1.60
N LEU A 177 -18.60 7.56 -2.32
CA LEU A 177 -18.15 8.63 -3.23
C LEU A 177 -18.79 9.97 -2.86
#